data_AF-A0A8T0CJ40-F1
#
_entry.id   AF-A0A8T0CJ40-F1
#
_cell.length_a   1.000
_cell.length_b   1.000
_cell.length_c   1.000
_cell.angle_alpha   90.00
_cell.angle_beta   90.00
_cell.angle_gamma   90.00
#
_symmetry.space_group_name_H-M   'P 1'
#
loop_
_entity.id
_entity.type
_entity.pdbx_description
1 polymer ?
#
loop_
_entity_poly.entity_id
_entity_poly.type
_entity_poly.pdbx_seq_one_letter_code
_entity_poly.pdbx_strand_id
1 'polypeptide(L)'
;MNTRTVSLHILFLFLLLHLIDSLRTLDQNNTMKDGDVLISQARKFALGFFSPGNSSLRYVGIWYYEQLERTVVWVANRENPVNHTSGVLAFDHYGNLVIRDNIGNLPIWSTNISSLTSNNSATAQLLDSGNLVLIHDLSKEIIWQSFDYPTDTFLPSMKLGSDRRTGLNWFLTSWKSEDDPAPGSYSCRFEPTGYPQWFLYKGRAPYWRGGPIIENPHGVDRAMPHDFNFTVTVVRNATEVSTSYSTSTISRYVVQESGSCRLSMDP
;
A
#
# COMPACT_ATOMS: atom_id res chain seq x y z
N MET A 1 37.36 18.17 27.05
CA MET A 1 35.98 17.63 27.11
C MET A 1 36.07 16.16 27.53
N ASN A 2 35.36 15.79 28.58
CA ASN A 2 35.48 14.47 29.21
C ASN A 2 34.75 13.42 28.35
N THR A 3 35.45 12.36 27.95
CA THR A 3 34.96 11.31 27.02
C THR A 3 33.71 10.60 27.54
N ARG A 4 33.58 10.49 28.88
CA ARG A 4 32.37 9.97 29.54
C ARG A 4 31.15 10.84 29.29
N THR A 5 31.32 12.17 29.30
CA THR A 5 30.23 13.12 29.10
C THR A 5 29.74 13.07 27.65
N VAL A 6 30.65 12.95 26.68
CA VAL A 6 30.30 12.78 25.25
C VAL A 6 29.54 11.46 25.02
N SER A 7 30.00 10.36 25.64
CA SER A 7 29.34 9.04 25.55
C SER A 7 27.92 9.03 26.12
N LEU A 8 27.69 9.70 27.27
CA LEU A 8 26.37 9.87 27.87
C LEU A 8 25.42 10.70 27.00
N HIS A 9 25.92 11.75 26.34
CA HIS A 9 25.10 12.56 25.43
C HIS A 9 24.70 11.78 24.17
N ILE A 10 25.61 10.97 23.62
CA ILE A 10 25.31 10.10 22.47
C ILE A 10 24.27 9.04 22.87
N LEU A 11 24.43 8.40 24.03
CA LEU A 11 23.47 7.41 24.53
C LEU A 11 22.09 8.04 24.81
N PHE A 12 22.06 9.24 25.38
CA PHE A 12 20.84 10.00 25.62
C PHE A 12 20.17 10.44 24.32
N LEU A 13 20.93 10.86 23.31
CA LEU A 13 20.41 11.17 21.97
C LEU A 13 19.86 9.92 21.27
N PHE A 14 20.52 8.76 21.43
CA PHE A 14 20.04 7.46 20.96
C PHE A 14 18.76 7.02 21.67
N LEU A 15 18.63 7.27 22.98
CA LEU A 15 17.40 7.03 23.75
C LEU A 15 16.28 8.00 23.33
N LEU A 16 16.59 9.27 23.08
CA LEU A 16 15.62 10.26 22.58
C LEU A 16 15.13 9.94 21.17
N LEU A 17 15.98 9.38 20.30
CA LEU A 17 15.60 8.87 18.99
C LEU A 17 14.69 7.64 19.09
N HIS A 18 14.82 6.83 20.15
CA HIS A 18 13.90 5.71 20.46
C HIS A 18 12.59 6.16 21.13
N LEU A 19 12.48 7.43 21.53
CA LEU A 19 11.32 8.01 22.22
C LEU A 19 10.41 8.81 21.29
N ILE A 20 10.66 8.81 19.97
CA ILE A 20 9.64 9.22 19.01
C ILE A 20 8.55 8.15 19.08
N ASP A 21 7.47 8.46 19.80
CA ASP A 21 6.32 7.59 19.94
C ASP A 21 5.69 7.43 18.55
N SER A 22 6.03 6.36 17.86
CA SER A 22 5.45 6.07 16.55
C SER A 22 3.97 5.82 16.75
N LEU A 23 3.13 6.51 15.99
CA LEU A 23 1.70 6.29 16.04
C LEU A 23 1.42 4.82 15.65
N ARG A 24 0.59 4.12 16.42
CA ARG A 24 0.15 2.74 16.07
C ARG A 24 -1.21 2.71 15.40
N THR A 25 -2.03 3.70 15.69
CA THR A 25 -3.37 3.90 15.15
C THR A 25 -3.63 5.39 15.02
N LEU A 26 -4.36 5.79 13.99
CA LEU A 26 -4.85 7.16 13.83
C LEU A 26 -6.35 7.15 14.07
N ASP A 27 -6.85 7.97 14.99
CA ASP A 27 -8.28 8.13 15.28
C ASP A 27 -8.76 9.53 14.86
N GLN A 28 -10.02 9.84 15.12
CA GLN A 28 -10.64 11.11 14.73
C GLN A 28 -10.09 12.35 15.45
N ASN A 29 -9.41 12.18 16.58
CA ASN A 29 -8.88 13.29 17.37
C ASN A 29 -7.43 13.62 17.01
N ASN A 30 -6.78 12.75 16.24
CA ASN A 30 -5.37 12.84 15.90
C ASN A 30 -5.19 13.14 14.40
N THR A 31 -4.05 13.72 14.07
CA THR A 31 -3.66 14.04 12.69
C THR A 31 -2.21 13.66 12.48
N MET A 32 -1.86 13.21 11.29
CA MET A 32 -0.47 13.01 10.87
C MET A 32 -0.05 14.12 9.90
N LYS A 33 1.10 14.72 10.16
CA LYS A 33 1.75 15.71 9.29
C LYS A 33 3.00 15.10 8.64
N ASP A 34 3.62 15.86 7.75
CA ASP A 34 4.92 15.48 7.18
C ASP A 34 5.96 15.26 8.30
N GLY A 35 6.64 14.12 8.26
CA GLY A 35 7.56 13.65 9.30
C GLY A 35 6.96 12.63 10.27
N ASP A 36 5.63 12.61 10.44
CA ASP A 36 4.95 11.61 11.27
C ASP A 36 4.84 10.27 10.54
N VAL A 37 4.94 9.17 11.30
CA VAL A 37 4.81 7.81 10.77
C VAL A 37 3.87 6.95 11.62
N LEU A 38 3.02 6.19 10.94
CA LEU A 38 2.17 5.15 11.49
C LEU A 38 2.84 3.80 11.22
N ILE A 39 3.17 3.04 12.26
CA ILE A 39 3.97 1.80 12.12
C ILE A 39 3.11 0.58 12.45
N SER A 40 3.24 -0.48 11.64
CA SER A 40 2.58 -1.76 11.90
C SER A 40 3.07 -2.41 13.19
N GLN A 41 2.26 -3.27 13.81
CA GLN A 41 2.55 -3.83 15.14
C GLN A 41 3.91 -4.55 15.23
N ALA A 42 4.22 -5.40 14.24
CA ALA A 42 5.50 -6.09 14.12
C ALA A 42 6.58 -5.26 13.41
N ARG A 43 6.36 -3.95 13.21
CA ARG A 43 7.31 -3.00 12.59
C ARG A 43 7.76 -3.41 11.18
N LYS A 44 6.88 -4.10 10.43
CA LYS A 44 7.17 -4.53 9.05
C LYS A 44 6.93 -3.42 8.05
N PHE A 45 5.86 -2.65 8.26
CA PHE A 45 5.44 -1.58 7.37
C PHE A 45 5.29 -0.27 8.12
N ALA A 46 5.49 0.83 7.42
CA ALA A 46 5.18 2.17 7.88
C ALA A 46 4.35 2.90 6.83
N LEU A 47 3.49 3.80 7.29
CA LEU A 47 2.70 4.73 6.49
C LEU A 47 3.09 6.16 6.89
N GLY A 48 3.25 7.03 5.90
CA GLY A 48 3.46 8.46 6.14
C GLY A 48 3.69 9.24 4.85
N PHE A 49 4.11 10.49 5.00
CA PHE A 49 4.47 11.34 3.86
C PHE A 49 5.87 11.00 3.32
N PHE A 50 6.01 11.01 1.99
CA PHE A 50 7.29 10.83 1.31
C PHE A 50 7.36 11.66 0.02
N SER A 51 8.57 11.84 -0.50
CA SER A 51 8.84 12.39 -1.82
C SER A 51 9.70 11.43 -2.64
N PRO A 52 9.31 11.12 -3.88
CA PRO A 52 10.15 10.38 -4.81
C PRO A 52 11.27 11.28 -5.37
N GLY A 53 12.46 10.72 -5.56
CA GLY A 53 13.64 11.43 -6.06
C GLY A 53 13.95 12.73 -5.32
N ASN A 54 14.28 13.77 -6.09
CA ASN A 54 14.56 15.12 -5.58
C ASN A 54 13.35 16.07 -5.63
N SER A 55 12.13 15.53 -5.73
CA SER A 55 10.91 16.34 -5.85
C SER A 55 10.49 16.96 -4.50
N SER A 56 9.91 18.16 -4.56
CA SER A 56 9.24 18.77 -3.39
C SER A 56 7.78 18.32 -3.25
N LEU A 57 7.27 17.53 -4.19
CA LEU A 57 5.93 16.95 -4.13
C LEU A 57 5.86 15.89 -3.04
N ARG A 58 4.74 15.85 -2.33
CA ARG A 58 4.49 14.90 -1.25
C ARG A 58 3.33 13.97 -1.54
N TYR A 59 3.56 12.72 -1.18
CA TYR A 59 2.60 11.64 -1.29
C TYR A 59 2.49 10.93 0.06
N VAL A 60 1.31 10.41 0.37
CA VAL A 60 1.13 9.46 1.46
C VAL A 60 1.28 8.06 0.90
N GLY A 61 2.21 7.29 1.44
CA GLY A 61 2.49 5.93 0.99
C GLY A 61 2.82 4.98 2.11
N ILE A 62 2.79 3.69 1.78
CA ILE A 62 3.21 2.59 2.65
C ILE A 62 4.54 2.05 2.13
N TRP A 63 5.49 1.78 3.02
CA TRP A 63 6.79 1.19 2.69
C TRP A 63 7.22 0.18 3.74
N TYR A 64 8.21 -0.65 3.41
CA TYR A 64 8.87 -1.52 4.39
C TYR A 64 9.67 -0.68 5.40
N TYR A 65 9.38 -0.82 6.69
CA TYR A 65 9.86 0.14 7.69
C TYR A 65 11.37 0.05 7.97
N GLU A 66 11.90 -1.15 8.22
CA GLU A 66 13.29 -1.34 8.68
C GLU A 66 14.29 -1.60 7.53
N GLN A 67 14.01 -1.08 6.33
CA GLN A 67 14.91 -1.20 5.17
C GLN A 67 15.76 0.07 4.96
N LEU A 68 17.00 -0.12 4.49
CA LEU A 68 17.94 0.98 4.20
C LEU A 68 17.40 1.90 3.10
N GLU A 69 16.88 1.29 2.04
CA GLU A 69 16.24 2.00 0.93
C GLU A 69 14.73 1.96 1.12
N ARG A 70 14.07 3.10 0.90
CA ARG A 70 12.64 3.22 1.08
C ARG A 70 11.90 2.58 -0.09
N THR A 71 11.52 1.32 0.09
CA THR A 71 10.71 0.58 -0.87
C THR A 71 9.22 0.85 -0.64
N VAL A 72 8.64 1.75 -1.45
CA VAL A 72 7.20 2.08 -1.40
C VAL A 72 6.39 0.99 -2.10
N VAL A 73 5.32 0.53 -1.45
CA VAL A 73 4.45 -0.56 -1.91
C VAL A 73 3.00 -0.13 -2.14
N TRP A 74 2.62 1.06 -1.68
CA TRP A 74 1.30 1.63 -1.90
C TRP A 74 1.34 3.17 -1.78
N VAL A 75 0.50 3.87 -2.55
CA VAL A 75 0.44 5.34 -2.59
C VAL A 75 -1.02 5.79 -2.69
N ALA A 76 -1.47 6.60 -1.73
CA ALA A 76 -2.85 7.09 -1.67
C ALA A 76 -3.15 8.12 -2.78
N ASN A 77 -2.47 9.26 -2.72
CA ASN A 77 -2.73 10.43 -3.56
C ASN A 77 -1.83 10.44 -4.81
N ARG A 78 -1.64 9.28 -5.44
CA ARG A 78 -0.68 9.10 -6.55
C ARG A 78 -0.94 10.03 -7.76
N GLU A 79 -2.19 10.43 -7.98
CA GLU A 79 -2.57 11.35 -9.07
C GLU A 79 -2.48 12.83 -8.67
N ASN A 80 -2.64 13.13 -7.38
CA ASN A 80 -2.75 14.50 -6.87
C ASN A 80 -1.78 14.69 -5.69
N PRO A 81 -0.52 15.07 -5.94
CA PRO A 81 0.45 15.31 -4.89
C PRO A 81 0.10 16.53 -4.04
N VAL A 82 0.61 16.56 -2.82
CA VAL A 82 0.64 17.77 -1.98
C VAL A 82 1.89 18.58 -2.30
N ASN A 83 1.76 19.91 -2.34
CA ASN A 83 2.91 20.79 -2.52
C ASN A 83 3.67 20.98 -1.19
N HIS A 84 4.98 20.68 -1.21
CA HIS A 84 5.84 20.80 -0.02
C HIS A 84 5.27 20.02 1.17
N THR A 85 5.59 20.44 2.39
CA THR A 85 5.27 19.72 3.64
C THR A 85 3.98 20.18 4.30
N SER A 86 3.04 20.78 3.56
CA SER A 86 1.78 21.30 4.14
C SER A 86 0.69 20.23 4.30
N GLY A 87 0.96 19.00 3.89
CA GLY A 87 0.02 17.89 3.92
C GLY A 87 -0.37 17.48 5.33
N VAL A 88 -1.66 17.20 5.48
CA VAL A 88 -2.23 16.60 6.70
C VAL A 88 -3.07 15.40 6.32
N LEU A 89 -2.80 14.26 6.96
CA LEU A 89 -3.62 13.05 6.91
C LEU A 89 -4.43 12.96 8.21
N ALA A 90 -5.76 12.98 8.11
CA ALA A 90 -6.65 12.97 9.26
C ALA A 90 -8.04 12.47 8.87
N PHE A 91 -8.87 12.17 9.86
CA PHE A 91 -10.29 11.97 9.60
C PHE A 91 -11.01 13.30 9.36
N ASP A 92 -11.96 13.31 8.44
CA ASP A 92 -12.93 14.40 8.32
C ASP A 92 -14.16 14.16 9.22
N HIS A 93 -15.05 15.15 9.27
CA HIS A 93 -16.27 15.08 10.09
C HIS A 93 -17.32 14.09 9.57
N TYR A 94 -17.10 13.48 8.40
CA TYR A 94 -17.92 12.38 7.86
C TYR A 94 -17.34 11.00 8.17
N GLY A 95 -16.19 10.94 8.86
CA GLY A 95 -15.49 9.72 9.19
C GLY A 95 -14.62 9.16 8.07
N ASN A 96 -14.38 9.91 6.99
CA ASN A 96 -13.43 9.52 5.94
C ASN A 96 -12.00 9.82 6.38
N LEU A 97 -11.07 8.95 6.05
CA LEU A 97 -9.64 9.30 6.11
C LEU A 97 -9.31 10.13 4.87
N VAL A 98 -8.77 11.34 5.08
CA VAL A 98 -8.53 12.31 4.01
C VAL A 98 -7.13 12.91 4.06
N ILE A 99 -6.64 13.30 2.89
CA ILE A 99 -5.40 14.09 2.73
C ILE A 99 -5.80 15.50 2.33
N ARG A 100 -5.33 16.50 3.08
CA ARG A 100 -5.60 17.92 2.84
C ARG A 100 -4.28 18.68 2.69
N ASP A 101 -4.29 19.73 1.88
CA ASP A 101 -3.25 20.75 1.88
C ASP A 101 -3.71 22.00 2.66
N ASN A 102 -2.87 23.03 2.68
CA ASN A 102 -3.14 24.33 3.29
C ASN A 102 -3.80 25.34 2.35
N ILE A 103 -4.09 24.97 1.10
CA ILE A 103 -4.52 25.90 0.03
C ILE A 103 -6.03 25.76 -0.23
N GLY A 104 -6.60 24.57 -0.04
CA GLY A 104 -7.99 24.27 -0.36
C GLY A 104 -8.87 23.82 0.82
N ASN A 105 -10.18 24.06 0.69
CA ASN A 105 -11.18 23.51 1.61
C ASN A 105 -11.53 22.04 1.30
N LEU A 106 -11.27 21.59 0.07
CA LEU A 106 -11.57 20.25 -0.38
C LEU A 106 -10.36 19.32 -0.16
N PRO A 107 -10.57 18.07 0.27
CA PRO A 107 -9.50 17.11 0.38
C PRO A 107 -8.95 16.74 -1.01
N ILE A 108 -7.64 16.57 -1.09
CA ILE A 108 -6.91 16.12 -2.29
C ILE A 108 -7.17 14.62 -2.55
N TRP A 109 -7.40 13.87 -1.49
CA TRP A 109 -7.71 12.45 -1.52
C TRP A 109 -8.61 12.08 -0.34
N SER A 110 -9.48 11.09 -0.54
CA SER A 110 -10.40 10.57 0.48
C SER A 110 -10.68 9.09 0.25
N THR A 111 -10.92 8.35 1.33
CA THR A 111 -11.39 6.96 1.26
C THR A 111 -12.76 6.79 0.62
N ASN A 112 -13.57 7.87 0.54
CA ASN A 112 -14.91 7.88 -0.03
C ASN A 112 -15.83 6.78 0.52
N ILE A 113 -15.76 6.52 1.83
CA ILE A 113 -16.73 5.67 2.51
C ILE A 113 -18.07 6.39 2.59
N SER A 114 -19.17 5.63 2.47
CA SER A 114 -20.50 6.13 2.75
C SER A 114 -20.55 6.62 4.20
N SER A 115 -20.92 7.90 4.39
CA SER A 115 -20.84 8.62 5.67
C SER A 115 -21.21 7.74 6.85
N LEU A 116 -20.30 7.65 7.81
CA LEU A 116 -20.65 7.17 9.14
C LEU A 116 -21.66 8.15 9.74
N THR A 117 -22.72 7.66 10.38
CA THR A 117 -23.67 8.52 11.10
C THR A 117 -22.92 9.27 12.21
N SER A 118 -23.39 10.44 12.65
CA SER A 118 -22.68 11.37 13.55
C SER A 118 -22.19 10.80 14.89
N ASN A 119 -22.58 9.58 15.26
CA ASN A 119 -22.18 8.90 16.49
C ASN A 119 -21.18 7.74 16.25
N ASN A 120 -20.69 7.58 15.02
CA ASN A 120 -19.87 6.44 14.63
C ASN A 120 -18.45 6.92 14.30
N SER A 121 -17.49 6.52 15.13
CA SER A 121 -16.07 6.76 14.93
C SER A 121 -15.39 5.57 14.27
N ALA A 122 -14.26 5.84 13.61
CA ALA A 122 -13.41 4.84 13.02
C ALA A 122 -11.95 5.11 13.35
N THR A 123 -11.19 4.05 13.41
CA THR A 123 -9.75 4.08 13.66
C THR A 123 -9.02 3.52 12.44
N ALA A 124 -8.02 4.25 11.95
CA ALA A 124 -7.11 3.77 10.92
C ALA A 124 -5.96 3.00 11.57
N GLN A 125 -5.67 1.81 11.03
CA GLN A 125 -4.61 0.92 11.52
C GLN A 125 -3.83 0.34 10.35
N LEU A 126 -2.50 0.33 10.45
CA LEU A 126 -1.63 -0.36 9.51
C LEU A 126 -1.34 -1.78 10.01
N LEU A 127 -1.79 -2.79 9.26
CA LEU A 127 -1.57 -4.19 9.60
C LEU A 127 -0.17 -4.67 9.16
N ASP A 128 0.31 -5.76 9.77
CA ASP A 128 1.60 -6.37 9.43
C ASP A 128 1.65 -7.02 8.04
N SER A 129 0.51 -7.12 7.36
CA SER A 129 0.44 -7.47 5.93
C SER A 129 0.78 -6.29 5.01
N GLY A 130 0.86 -5.07 5.55
CA GLY A 130 0.94 -3.83 4.77
C GLY A 130 -0.43 -3.27 4.39
N ASN A 131 -1.53 -3.89 4.83
CA ASN A 131 -2.87 -3.38 4.60
C ASN A 131 -3.22 -2.28 5.61
N LEU A 132 -3.40 -1.05 5.13
CA LEU A 132 -4.03 0.03 5.89
C LEU A 132 -5.55 -0.21 5.89
N VAL A 133 -6.14 -0.33 7.08
CA VAL A 133 -7.57 -0.57 7.26
C VAL A 133 -8.22 0.54 8.08
N LEU A 134 -9.48 0.85 7.77
CA LEU A 134 -10.35 1.63 8.64
C LEU A 134 -11.29 0.65 9.36
N ILE A 135 -11.23 0.66 10.69
CA ILE A 135 -12.03 -0.20 11.55
C ILE A 135 -13.09 0.64 12.23
N HIS A 136 -14.35 0.25 12.11
CA HIS A 136 -15.44 0.89 12.82
C HIS A 136 -15.34 0.58 14.33
N ASP A 137 -15.36 1.60 15.18
CA ASP A 137 -14.99 1.42 16.59
C ASP A 137 -15.99 0.59 17.39
N LEU A 138 -17.28 0.62 17.02
CA LEU A 138 -18.33 -0.12 17.71
C LEU A 138 -18.45 -1.56 17.19
N SER A 139 -18.65 -1.75 15.88
CA SER A 139 -18.85 -3.08 15.30
C SER A 139 -17.56 -3.87 15.11
N LYS A 140 -16.41 -3.19 15.15
CA LYS A 140 -15.07 -3.75 14.84
C LYS A 140 -14.95 -4.29 13.41
N GLU A 141 -15.87 -3.91 12.53
CA GLU A 141 -15.83 -4.28 11.12
C GLU A 141 -14.85 -3.39 10.35
N ILE A 142 -14.20 -3.98 9.36
CA ILE A 142 -13.38 -3.25 8.39
C ILE A 142 -14.33 -2.60 7.39
N ILE A 143 -14.34 -1.27 7.35
CA ILE A 143 -15.22 -0.47 6.46
C ILE A 143 -14.49 0.05 5.23
N TRP A 144 -13.15 0.04 5.24
CA TRP A 144 -12.30 0.38 4.11
C TRP A 144 -10.92 -0.27 4.27
N GLN A 145 -10.27 -0.61 3.16
CA GLN A 145 -8.91 -1.14 3.17
C GLN A 145 -8.11 -0.76 1.92
N SER A 146 -6.81 -0.51 2.09
CA SER A 146 -5.90 -0.16 0.99
C SER A 146 -5.72 -1.27 -0.04
N PHE A 147 -5.86 -2.54 0.38
CA PHE A 147 -5.73 -3.69 -0.51
C PHE A 147 -6.83 -3.74 -1.59
N ASP A 148 -7.95 -3.03 -1.39
CA ASP A 148 -8.98 -2.88 -2.41
C ASP A 148 -8.61 -1.85 -3.50
N TYR A 149 -7.57 -1.05 -3.26
CA TYR A 149 -7.10 0.02 -4.16
C TYR A 149 -5.59 -0.12 -4.39
N PRO A 150 -5.14 -1.22 -5.02
CA PRO A 150 -3.71 -1.46 -5.27
C PRO A 150 -3.08 -0.37 -6.14
N THR A 151 -1.76 -0.21 -6.02
CA THR A 151 -0.96 0.67 -6.89
C THR A 151 -0.19 -0.13 -7.94
N ASP A 152 1.13 -0.17 -7.90
CA ASP A 152 1.97 -0.94 -8.82
C ASP A 152 2.46 -2.26 -8.23
N THR A 153 2.24 -2.47 -6.94
CA THR A 153 2.78 -3.58 -6.15
C THR A 153 1.69 -4.53 -5.67
N PHE A 154 1.96 -5.83 -5.76
CA PHE A 154 1.16 -6.92 -5.22
C PHE A 154 1.93 -7.61 -4.11
N LEU A 155 1.44 -7.41 -2.88
CA LEU A 155 1.95 -7.99 -1.64
C LEU A 155 1.27 -9.32 -1.33
N PRO A 156 1.84 -10.14 -0.41
CA PRO A 156 1.18 -11.33 0.08
C PRO A 156 -0.18 -10.99 0.70
N SER A 157 -1.15 -11.88 0.55
CA SER A 157 -2.55 -11.72 1.02
C SER A 157 -3.39 -10.65 0.30
N MET A 158 -2.81 -9.86 -0.61
CA MET A 158 -3.62 -9.05 -1.53
C MET A 158 -4.40 -9.96 -2.48
N LYS A 159 -5.46 -9.40 -3.07
CA LYS A 159 -6.21 -10.03 -4.15
C LYS A 159 -6.01 -9.25 -5.43
N LEU A 160 -5.95 -9.96 -6.54
CA LEU A 160 -6.03 -9.41 -7.89
C LEU A 160 -7.12 -10.18 -8.63
N GLY A 161 -7.99 -9.48 -9.35
CA GLY A 161 -9.25 -10.04 -9.82
C GLY A 161 -10.40 -9.06 -9.75
N SER A 162 -11.57 -9.57 -9.42
CA SER A 162 -12.80 -8.79 -9.35
C SER A 162 -13.70 -9.27 -8.21
N ASP A 163 -14.19 -8.32 -7.43
CA ASP A 163 -15.29 -8.51 -6.48
C ASP A 163 -16.60 -8.23 -7.22
N ARG A 164 -17.42 -9.28 -7.38
CA ARG A 164 -18.69 -9.22 -8.10
C ARG A 164 -19.80 -8.53 -7.29
N ARG A 165 -19.64 -8.41 -5.97
CA ARG A 165 -20.61 -7.77 -5.08
C ARG A 165 -20.44 -6.26 -5.07
N THR A 166 -19.20 -5.77 -5.02
CA THR A 166 -18.88 -4.33 -4.99
C THR A 166 -18.61 -3.76 -6.38
N GLY A 167 -18.27 -4.60 -7.36
CA GLY A 167 -17.84 -4.18 -8.69
C GLY A 167 -16.37 -3.74 -8.75
N LEU A 168 -15.63 -3.87 -7.64
CA LEU A 168 -14.21 -3.52 -7.60
C LEU A 168 -13.39 -4.47 -8.46
N ASN A 169 -12.44 -3.91 -9.22
CA ASN A 169 -11.46 -4.67 -9.98
C ASN A 169 -10.08 -4.41 -9.39
N TRP A 170 -9.47 -5.45 -8.86
CA TRP A 170 -8.14 -5.40 -8.27
C TRP A 170 -7.09 -5.71 -9.34
N PHE A 171 -6.40 -4.69 -9.81
CA PHE A 171 -5.33 -4.80 -10.80
C PHE A 171 -4.21 -3.81 -10.49
N LEU A 172 -3.00 -4.13 -10.92
CA LEU A 172 -1.85 -3.26 -10.70
C LEU A 172 -1.70 -2.28 -11.86
N THR A 173 -1.25 -1.07 -11.57
CA THR A 173 -0.86 -0.07 -12.56
C THR A 173 0.49 0.52 -12.19
N SER A 174 1.45 0.43 -13.12
CA SER A 174 2.82 0.89 -12.92
C SER A 174 2.86 2.35 -12.46
N TRP A 175 3.96 2.75 -11.83
CA TRP A 175 4.32 4.16 -11.76
C TRP A 175 4.58 4.69 -13.18
N LYS A 176 4.49 6.01 -13.33
CA LYS A 176 4.75 6.70 -14.59
C LYS A 176 6.24 6.81 -14.86
N SER A 177 7.03 7.00 -13.82
CA SER A 177 8.48 6.81 -13.80
C SER A 177 8.99 6.51 -12.40
N GLU A 178 10.28 6.17 -12.27
CA GLU A 178 10.95 5.98 -10.97
C GLU A 178 10.66 7.12 -9.97
N ASP A 179 10.66 8.37 -10.46
CA ASP A 179 10.41 9.55 -9.65
C ASP A 179 8.95 10.09 -9.69
N ASP A 180 8.03 9.41 -10.39
CA ASP A 180 6.63 9.86 -10.56
C ASP A 180 5.64 8.71 -10.32
N PRO A 181 5.01 8.63 -9.13
CA PRO A 181 4.09 7.56 -8.76
C PRO A 181 2.73 7.65 -9.44
N ALA A 182 2.46 8.70 -10.24
CA ALA A 182 1.24 8.78 -11.03
C ALA A 182 1.02 7.52 -11.88
N PRO A 183 -0.24 7.17 -12.22
CA PRO A 183 -0.53 6.02 -13.07
C PRO A 183 0.26 6.05 -14.38
N GLY A 184 1.09 5.04 -14.59
CA GLY A 184 1.86 4.84 -15.80
C GLY A 184 1.09 4.14 -16.91
N SER A 185 1.81 3.72 -17.94
CA SER A 185 1.20 3.12 -19.14
C SER A 185 0.89 1.63 -19.01
N TYR A 186 1.44 0.94 -18.01
CA TYR A 186 1.33 -0.52 -17.91
C TYR A 186 0.41 -0.95 -16.78
N SER A 187 -0.43 -1.95 -17.02
CA SER A 187 -1.29 -2.53 -15.99
C SER A 187 -1.32 -4.05 -16.05
N CYS A 188 -1.16 -4.70 -14.90
CA CYS A 188 -1.28 -6.15 -14.78
C CYS A 188 -2.69 -6.49 -14.30
N ARG A 189 -3.45 -7.18 -15.16
CA ARG A 189 -4.87 -7.47 -14.93
C ARG A 189 -5.10 -8.98 -14.93
N PHE A 190 -6.03 -9.38 -14.07
CA PHE A 190 -6.56 -10.72 -14.04
C PHE A 190 -7.78 -10.79 -14.98
N GLU A 191 -7.70 -11.64 -16.00
CA GLU A 191 -8.79 -11.87 -16.95
C GLU A 191 -9.55 -13.14 -16.55
N PRO A 192 -10.80 -13.02 -16.05
CA PRO A 192 -11.56 -14.18 -15.58
C PRO A 192 -12.17 -15.02 -16.71
N THR A 193 -12.26 -14.51 -17.94
CA THR A 193 -12.99 -15.16 -19.03
C THR A 193 -12.29 -16.43 -19.51
N GLY A 194 -13.00 -17.57 -19.50
CA GLY A 194 -12.43 -18.89 -19.77
C GLY A 194 -11.61 -19.41 -18.57
N TYR A 195 -10.39 -19.86 -18.84
CA TYR A 195 -9.39 -20.15 -17.79
C TYR A 195 -8.83 -18.82 -17.29
N PRO A 196 -8.79 -18.54 -15.97
CA PRO A 196 -8.30 -17.27 -15.48
C PRO A 196 -6.81 -17.09 -15.77
N GLN A 197 -6.42 -15.91 -16.27
CA GLN A 197 -5.05 -15.64 -16.75
C GLN A 197 -4.58 -14.24 -16.39
N TRP A 198 -3.26 -14.10 -16.35
CA TRP A 198 -2.62 -12.79 -16.26
C TRP A 198 -2.36 -12.18 -17.63
N PHE A 199 -2.67 -10.90 -17.74
CA PHE A 199 -2.29 -10.08 -18.87
C PHE A 199 -1.62 -8.80 -18.39
N LEU A 200 -0.50 -8.48 -19.04
CA LEU A 200 0.07 -7.16 -18.97
C LEU A 200 -0.48 -6.35 -20.15
N TYR A 201 -1.06 -5.20 -19.86
CA TYR A 201 -1.58 -4.26 -20.85
C TYR A 201 -0.67 -3.04 -20.95
N LYS A 202 -0.54 -2.49 -22.15
CA LYS A 202 -0.02 -1.14 -22.39
C LYS A 202 -1.20 -0.26 -22.82
N GLY A 203 -1.65 0.62 -21.94
CA GLY A 203 -2.94 1.31 -22.09
C GLY A 203 -4.09 0.30 -22.15
N ARG A 204 -4.77 0.22 -23.30
CA ARG A 204 -5.86 -0.73 -23.54
C ARG A 204 -5.46 -1.96 -24.36
N ALA A 205 -4.24 -1.97 -24.90
CA ALA A 205 -3.77 -3.06 -25.75
C ALA A 205 -3.09 -4.15 -24.90
N PRO A 206 -3.41 -5.44 -25.11
CA PRO A 206 -2.66 -6.51 -24.49
C PRO A 206 -1.21 -6.47 -24.98
N TYR A 207 -0.27 -6.45 -24.05
CA TYR A 207 1.17 -6.34 -24.31
C TYR A 207 1.88 -7.68 -24.10
N TRP A 208 1.52 -8.40 -23.04
CA TRP A 208 2.04 -9.73 -22.74
C TRP A 208 0.99 -10.59 -22.05
N ARG A 209 1.11 -11.91 -22.22
CA ARG A 209 0.21 -12.91 -21.65
C ARG A 209 1.02 -13.88 -20.78
N GLY A 210 0.70 -13.94 -19.49
CA GLY A 210 1.34 -14.87 -18.55
C GLY A 210 0.79 -16.28 -18.59
N GLY A 211 -0.38 -16.46 -19.20
CA GLY A 211 -1.02 -17.75 -19.35
C GLY A 211 -1.94 -18.10 -18.18
N PRO A 212 -2.54 -19.31 -18.21
CA PRO A 212 -3.50 -19.75 -17.21
C PRO A 212 -2.88 -19.83 -15.82
N ILE A 213 -3.61 -19.37 -14.82
CA ILE A 213 -3.28 -19.57 -13.42
C ILE A 213 -3.73 -20.98 -13.07
N ILE A 214 -2.77 -21.88 -12.89
CA ILE A 214 -3.04 -23.25 -12.48
C ILE A 214 -3.01 -23.28 -10.95
N GLU A 215 -4.09 -23.75 -10.33
CA GLU A 215 -4.11 -24.10 -8.91
C GLU A 215 -3.08 -25.22 -8.69
N ASN A 216 -1.93 -24.89 -8.10
CA ASN A 216 -0.96 -25.91 -7.72
C ASN A 216 -0.08 -25.44 -6.56
N PRO A 217 0.30 -26.33 -5.61
CA PRO A 217 1.25 -26.01 -4.53
C PRO A 217 2.67 -25.72 -5.02
N HIS A 218 2.96 -25.99 -6.30
CA HIS A 218 4.27 -25.84 -6.92
C HIS A 218 4.09 -25.09 -8.25
N GLY A 219 4.55 -23.85 -8.27
CA GLY A 219 4.05 -22.75 -9.11
C GLY A 219 4.10 -22.93 -10.62
N VAL A 220 3.27 -22.14 -11.29
CA VAL A 220 3.35 -21.92 -12.73
C VAL A 220 3.68 -20.46 -12.98
N ASP A 221 4.99 -20.22 -13.10
CA ASP A 221 5.52 -19.31 -14.10
C ASP A 221 6.85 -19.91 -14.57
N ARG A 222 7.03 -20.07 -15.89
CA ARG A 222 8.30 -20.61 -16.44
C ARG A 222 9.47 -19.64 -16.25
N ALA A 223 9.20 -18.43 -15.76
CA ALA A 223 10.17 -17.44 -15.34
C ALA A 223 10.44 -17.42 -13.82
N MET A 224 9.78 -18.25 -13.01
CA MET A 224 9.95 -18.24 -11.55
C MET A 224 11.04 -19.21 -11.09
N PRO A 225 11.92 -18.80 -10.15
CA PRO A 225 12.88 -19.69 -9.52
C PRO A 225 12.16 -20.87 -8.87
N HIS A 226 12.60 -22.10 -9.15
CA HIS A 226 12.06 -23.32 -8.54
C HIS A 226 12.23 -23.37 -7.00
N ASP A 227 13.02 -22.47 -6.43
CA ASP A 227 13.47 -22.53 -5.03
C ASP A 227 12.60 -21.70 -4.06
N PHE A 228 11.55 -21.02 -4.54
CA PHE A 228 10.69 -20.19 -3.68
C PHE A 228 9.35 -20.85 -3.35
N ASN A 229 9.12 -21.07 -2.06
CA ASN A 229 7.86 -21.56 -1.52
C ASN A 229 6.82 -20.42 -1.50
N PHE A 230 6.04 -20.32 -2.57
CA PHE A 230 4.81 -19.52 -2.60
C PHE A 230 3.61 -20.43 -2.81
N THR A 231 2.52 -20.13 -2.12
CA THR A 231 1.23 -20.78 -2.35
C THR A 231 0.34 -19.80 -3.10
N VAL A 232 -0.13 -20.18 -4.28
CA VAL A 232 -1.12 -19.41 -5.04
C VAL A 232 -2.51 -19.96 -4.73
N THR A 233 -3.40 -19.08 -4.34
CA THR A 233 -4.83 -19.39 -4.19
C THR A 233 -5.59 -18.74 -5.32
N VAL A 234 -6.49 -19.49 -5.94
CA VAL A 234 -7.47 -18.96 -6.88
C VAL A 234 -8.84 -19.15 -6.24
N VAL A 235 -9.64 -18.09 -6.22
CA VAL A 235 -11.03 -18.14 -5.79
C VAL A 235 -11.90 -17.85 -7.00
N ARG A 236 -12.90 -18.71 -7.22
CA ARG A 236 -13.92 -18.54 -8.25
C ARG A 236 -15.27 -18.99 -7.71
N ASN A 237 -16.08 -18.03 -7.29
CA ASN A 237 -17.42 -18.30 -6.76
C ASN A 237 -18.41 -17.21 -7.20
N ALA A 238 -19.61 -17.20 -6.62
CA ALA A 238 -20.65 -16.22 -6.96
C ALA A 238 -20.26 -14.78 -6.60
N THR A 239 -19.43 -14.58 -5.58
CA THR A 239 -19.09 -13.27 -5.02
C THR A 239 -17.78 -12.71 -5.55
N GLU A 240 -16.81 -13.55 -5.90
CA GLU A 240 -15.50 -13.08 -6.38
C GLU A 240 -14.85 -14.03 -7.38
N VAL A 241 -14.00 -13.46 -8.24
CA VAL A 241 -13.00 -14.22 -8.99
C VAL A 241 -11.66 -13.52 -8.83
N SER A 242 -10.73 -14.16 -8.13
CA SER A 242 -9.46 -13.54 -7.79
C SER A 242 -8.35 -14.55 -7.59
N THR A 243 -7.14 -14.04 -7.52
CA THR A 243 -5.97 -14.77 -7.07
C THR A 243 -5.22 -13.99 -6.01
N SER A 244 -4.62 -14.71 -5.09
CA SER A 244 -3.77 -14.22 -4.03
C SER A 244 -2.57 -15.15 -3.90
N TYR A 245 -1.49 -14.67 -3.30
CA TYR A 245 -0.38 -15.54 -2.94
C TYR A 245 0.00 -15.34 -1.48
N SER A 246 0.60 -16.37 -0.89
CA SER A 246 1.21 -16.34 0.44
C SER A 246 2.63 -16.88 0.36
N THR A 247 3.49 -16.38 1.25
CA THR A 247 4.90 -16.75 1.33
C THR A 247 5.39 -16.58 2.76
N SER A 248 6.43 -17.33 3.14
CA SER A 248 7.12 -17.17 4.43
C SER A 248 8.21 -16.08 4.40
N THR A 249 8.64 -15.65 3.22
CA THR A 249 9.71 -14.66 3.02
C THR A 249 9.13 -13.33 2.53
N ILE A 250 9.80 -12.22 2.84
CA ILE A 250 9.43 -10.91 2.29
C ILE A 250 9.61 -10.96 0.76
N SER A 251 8.50 -10.79 0.05
CA SER A 251 8.52 -10.71 -1.41
C SER A 251 7.30 -9.97 -1.93
N ARG A 252 7.43 -9.39 -3.12
CA ARG A 252 6.37 -8.63 -3.79
C ARG A 252 6.49 -8.74 -5.30
N TYR A 253 5.38 -8.65 -5.99
CA TYR A 253 5.36 -8.44 -7.44
C TYR A 253 5.18 -6.96 -7.75
N VAL A 254 5.90 -6.45 -8.74
CA VAL A 254 5.84 -5.02 -9.10
C VAL A 254 5.70 -4.88 -10.60
N VAL A 255 4.73 -4.08 -11.05
CA VAL A 255 4.61 -3.67 -12.45
C VAL A 255 5.45 -2.42 -12.66
N GLN A 256 6.53 -2.56 -13.39
CA GLN A 256 7.47 -1.48 -13.67
C GLN A 256 7.04 -0.63 -14.87
N GLU A 257 7.50 0.62 -14.90
CA GLU A 257 7.31 1.54 -16.04
C GLU A 257 7.88 1.00 -17.36
N SER A 258 8.85 0.07 -17.27
CA SER A 258 9.48 -0.59 -18.42
C SER A 258 8.57 -1.59 -19.13
N GLY A 259 7.41 -1.90 -18.55
CA GLY A 259 6.50 -2.93 -19.07
C GLY A 259 6.93 -4.34 -18.69
N SER A 260 7.47 -4.52 -17.49
CA SER A 260 7.72 -5.84 -16.91
C SER A 260 7.04 -5.98 -15.54
N CYS A 261 6.57 -7.19 -15.22
CA CYS A 261 6.13 -7.55 -13.88
C CYS A 261 7.22 -8.42 -13.27
N ARG A 262 7.80 -8.02 -12.14
CA ARG A 262 8.93 -8.73 -11.52
C ARG A 262 8.63 -9.10 -10.08
N LEU A 263 9.03 -10.32 -9.71
CA LEU A 263 9.17 -10.71 -8.30
C LEU A 263 10.42 -10.01 -7.74
N SER A 264 10.24 -9.19 -6.72
CA SER A 264 11.32 -8.68 -5.87
C SER A 264 11.34 -9.49 -4.58
N MET A 265 12.50 -10.01 -4.25
CA MET A 265 12.82 -10.45 -2.89
C MET A 265 13.56 -9.30 -2.24
N ASP A 266 12.87 -8.58 -1.37
CA ASP A 266 13.53 -7.54 -0.59
C ASP A 266 14.19 -8.22 0.63
N PRO A 267 15.47 -7.93 0.93
CA PRO A 267 16.23 -8.59 2.00
C PRO A 267 15.73 -8.27 3.40
#